data_AF-A0A3D3LQ71-F1
#
_entry.id   AF-A0A3D3LQ71-F1
#
_cell.length_a   1.000
_cell.length_b   1.000
_cell.length_c   1.000
_cell.angle_alpha   90.00
_cell.angle_beta   90.00
_cell.angle_gamma   90.00
#
_symmetry.space_group_name_H-M   'P 1'
#
loop_
_entity.id
_entity.type
_entity.pdbx_description
1 polymer ?
#
loop_
_entity_poly.entity_id
_entity_poly.type
_entity_poly.pdbx_seq_one_letter_code
_entity_poly.pdbx_strand_id
1 'polypeptide(L)'
;MINKLINIFKKVNEDQNPWKDERSENVYAVAALFNTPNEIIHAAEKVSGDGYKDFDVNTPYPVHGMDDAMKLKPTRLGWFSFALGLTGTLTALSMIFYMNGIDYNNIIGGKPFFNFPPSIPVTFALTILFTGLTTAGVLIALFSKLPWLNNPLLDSDYSKATSQDKYGIYIKSSDPKFNQSEVENLFKSLGSSAVSLIYDSKVNEKKIKTPIFEAGFIKILIGVAIATSAITYITLNWLIFQPPFDWMVLQPKVLPQEKSKIFADGFGMREPVAGTVARGYMPYEYKGMPDSVVKLLSNPLPVNEKTLLTGQKRYDTYCSPCHGNYGKGDSRLRGQFPNPPSLLTDKLINWTDGNIYHVITNGQNVMSSYAKQISRDDRWAIVHYIRALQRSQNAKDSDLN
;
A
#
# COMPACT_ATOMS: atom_id res chain seq x y z
N MET A 1 -39.95 -23.60 21.03
CA MET A 1 -39.50 -22.70 19.93
C MET A 1 -38.36 -23.33 19.13
N ILE A 2 -37.30 -23.82 19.80
CA ILE A 2 -36.15 -24.49 19.18
C ILE A 2 -36.55 -25.76 18.38
N ASN A 3 -37.37 -26.66 18.93
CA ASN A 3 -37.81 -27.86 18.19
C ASN A 3 -38.70 -27.54 16.98
N LYS A 4 -39.40 -26.40 17.00
CA LYS A 4 -40.21 -25.93 15.87
C LYS A 4 -39.32 -25.38 14.76
N LEU A 5 -38.26 -24.64 15.13
CA LEU A 5 -37.19 -24.22 14.21
C LEU A 5 -36.44 -25.42 13.62
N ILE A 6 -36.05 -26.41 14.43
CA ILE A 6 -35.37 -27.64 13.98
C ILE A 6 -36.26 -28.41 12.98
N ASN A 7 -37.55 -28.55 13.25
CA ASN A 7 -38.46 -29.22 12.34
C ASN A 7 -38.74 -28.42 11.06
N ILE A 8 -38.76 -27.08 11.13
CA ILE A 8 -38.85 -26.22 9.94
C ILE A 8 -37.57 -26.37 9.09
N PHE A 9 -36.38 -26.37 9.71
CA PHE A 9 -35.11 -26.59 9.01
C PHE A 9 -35.02 -28.00 8.40
N LYS A 10 -35.51 -29.05 9.07
CA LYS A 10 -35.59 -30.41 8.51
C LYS A 10 -36.54 -30.48 7.32
N LYS A 11 -37.74 -29.89 7.43
CA LYS A 11 -38.79 -30.00 6.41
C LYS A 11 -38.50 -29.18 5.15
N VAL A 12 -37.77 -28.06 5.28
CA VAL A 12 -37.24 -27.29 4.13
C VAL A 12 -36.15 -28.07 3.38
N ASN A 13 -35.50 -29.04 4.03
CA ASN A 13 -34.37 -29.79 3.47
C ASN A 13 -34.76 -31.07 2.72
N GLU A 14 -35.99 -31.58 2.84
CA GLU A 14 -36.40 -32.84 2.19
C GLU A 14 -37.25 -32.65 0.92
N ASP A 15 -38.18 -31.69 0.92
CA ASP A 15 -39.17 -31.52 -0.16
C ASP A 15 -38.82 -30.39 -1.16
N GLN A 16 -37.84 -29.55 -0.82
CA GLN A 16 -37.44 -28.38 -1.61
C GLN A 16 -35.93 -28.34 -1.89
N ASN A 17 -35.18 -29.40 -1.57
CA ASN A 17 -33.74 -29.41 -1.76
C ASN A 17 -33.40 -29.54 -3.27
N PRO A 18 -32.95 -28.46 -3.95
CA PRO A 18 -32.56 -28.52 -5.35
C PRO A 18 -31.28 -29.37 -5.56
N TRP A 19 -30.62 -29.78 -4.47
CA TRP A 19 -29.45 -30.65 -4.43
C TRP A 19 -29.81 -32.11 -4.14
N LYS A 20 -31.10 -32.49 -4.15
CA LYS A 20 -31.50 -33.90 -4.13
C LYS A 20 -31.05 -34.50 -5.47
N ASP A 21 -29.97 -35.26 -5.43
CA ASP A 21 -29.30 -35.82 -6.60
C ASP A 21 -30.19 -36.88 -7.26
N GLU A 22 -31.10 -36.44 -8.13
CA GLU A 22 -31.75 -37.36 -9.06
C GLU A 22 -30.69 -37.79 -10.08
N ARG A 23 -30.08 -38.95 -9.84
CA ARG A 23 -29.06 -39.50 -10.75
C ARG A 23 -29.68 -39.92 -12.08
N SER A 24 -28.93 -39.70 -13.16
CA SER A 24 -29.29 -40.10 -14.52
C SER A 24 -29.04 -41.60 -14.72
N GLU A 25 -29.46 -42.13 -15.86
CA GLU A 25 -29.11 -43.50 -16.25
C GLU A 25 -27.72 -43.58 -16.91
N ASN A 26 -27.08 -42.44 -17.19
CA ASN A 26 -25.77 -42.39 -17.83
C ASN A 26 -24.68 -42.67 -16.80
N VAL A 27 -23.79 -43.61 -17.10
CA VAL A 27 -22.64 -43.91 -16.25
C VAL A 27 -21.62 -42.78 -16.39
N TYR A 28 -21.24 -42.17 -15.26
CA TYR A 28 -20.18 -41.17 -15.18
C TYR A 28 -18.80 -41.83 -15.01
N ALA A 29 -18.71 -42.80 -14.10
CA ALA A 29 -17.47 -43.52 -13.82
C ALA A 29 -17.74 -44.88 -13.16
N VAL A 30 -16.79 -45.80 -13.30
CA VAL A 30 -16.67 -46.97 -12.42
C VAL A 30 -15.60 -46.66 -11.40
N ALA A 31 -15.92 -46.81 -10.11
CA ALA A 31 -15.02 -46.50 -9.01
C ALA A 31 -14.80 -47.73 -8.12
N ALA A 32 -13.58 -47.90 -7.63
CA ALA A 32 -13.17 -49.02 -6.79
C ALA A 32 -12.46 -48.53 -5.53
N LEU A 33 -12.74 -49.21 -4.41
CA LEU A 33 -12.10 -48.96 -3.12
C LEU A 33 -11.06 -50.02 -2.79
N PHE A 34 -10.04 -49.61 -2.07
CA PHE A 34 -8.92 -50.41 -1.58
C PHE A 34 -8.68 -50.10 -0.09
N ASN A 35 -8.07 -51.05 0.62
CA ASN A 35 -7.89 -50.93 2.06
C ASN A 35 -6.50 -50.40 2.44
N THR A 36 -5.51 -50.54 1.55
CA THR A 36 -4.13 -50.15 1.85
C THR A 36 -3.51 -49.22 0.79
N PRO A 37 -2.52 -48.39 1.17
CA PRO A 37 -1.79 -47.53 0.23
C PRO A 37 -1.06 -48.30 -0.87
N ASN A 38 -0.53 -49.49 -0.54
CA ASN A 38 0.22 -50.29 -1.51
C ASN A 38 -0.68 -50.86 -2.60
N GLU A 39 -1.88 -51.31 -2.23
CA GLU A 39 -2.90 -51.79 -3.17
C GLU A 39 -3.28 -50.71 -4.20
N ILE A 40 -3.53 -49.47 -3.73
CA ILE A 40 -3.94 -48.39 -4.64
C ILE A 40 -2.80 -47.95 -5.57
N ILE A 41 -1.54 -47.98 -5.13
CA ILE A 41 -0.38 -47.71 -5.99
C ILE A 41 -0.30 -48.76 -7.10
N HIS A 42 -0.39 -50.05 -6.76
CA HIS A 42 -0.36 -51.13 -7.76
C HIS A 42 -1.54 -51.06 -8.72
N ALA A 43 -2.72 -50.69 -8.23
CA ALA A 43 -3.89 -50.46 -9.07
C ALA A 43 -3.66 -49.28 -10.04
N ALA A 44 -3.12 -48.16 -9.56
CA ALA A 44 -2.82 -46.99 -10.39
C ALA A 44 -1.74 -47.29 -11.46
N GLU A 45 -0.67 -47.99 -11.09
CA GLU A 45 0.38 -48.44 -12.02
C GLU A 45 -0.21 -49.33 -13.13
N LYS A 46 -1.10 -50.26 -12.75
CA LYS A 46 -1.73 -51.17 -13.71
C LYS A 46 -2.69 -50.43 -14.63
N VAL A 47 -3.55 -49.56 -14.10
CA VAL A 47 -4.50 -48.76 -14.89
C VAL A 47 -3.76 -47.82 -15.86
N SER A 48 -2.71 -47.15 -15.39
CA SER A 48 -1.84 -46.32 -16.25
C SER A 48 -1.03 -47.16 -17.25
N GLY A 49 -0.62 -48.37 -16.88
CA GLY A 49 0.05 -49.35 -17.74
C GLY A 49 -0.84 -49.89 -18.86
N ASP A 50 -2.12 -50.10 -18.56
CA ASP A 50 -3.12 -50.59 -19.50
C ASP A 50 -3.62 -49.49 -20.46
N GLY A 51 -3.18 -48.24 -20.28
CA GLY A 51 -3.35 -47.14 -21.23
C GLY A 51 -4.60 -46.28 -21.04
N TYR A 52 -5.29 -46.41 -19.90
CA TYR A 52 -6.35 -45.48 -19.52
C TYR A 52 -5.76 -44.09 -19.25
N LYS A 53 -6.47 -43.04 -19.68
CA LYS A 53 -6.02 -41.65 -19.61
C LYS A 53 -6.92 -40.76 -18.77
N ASP A 54 -8.22 -41.04 -18.72
CA ASP A 54 -9.21 -40.25 -17.97
C ASP A 54 -9.65 -41.01 -16.71
N PHE A 55 -8.69 -41.16 -15.81
CA PHE A 55 -8.87 -41.77 -14.49
C PHE A 55 -8.18 -40.90 -13.44
N ASP A 56 -8.59 -41.06 -12.18
CA ASP A 56 -8.00 -40.32 -11.06
C ASP A 56 -8.07 -41.17 -9.78
N VAL A 57 -7.27 -40.78 -8.80
CA VAL A 57 -7.09 -41.51 -7.53
C VAL A 57 -7.42 -40.57 -6.37
N ASN A 58 -8.30 -41.02 -5.48
CA ASN A 58 -8.69 -40.27 -4.28
C ASN A 58 -8.18 -40.99 -3.03
N THR A 59 -7.35 -40.29 -2.27
CA THR A 59 -6.79 -40.79 -1.01
C THR A 59 -7.04 -39.79 0.11
N PRO A 60 -7.21 -40.24 1.37
CA PRO A 60 -7.47 -39.36 2.50
C PRO A 60 -6.25 -38.49 2.87
N TYR A 61 -5.07 -38.89 2.41
CA TYR A 61 -3.81 -38.17 2.58
C TYR A 61 -2.88 -38.39 1.37
N PRO A 62 -1.82 -37.57 1.21
CA PRO A 62 -0.87 -37.74 0.11
C PRO A 62 -0.11 -39.06 0.19
N VAL A 63 -0.25 -39.90 -0.84
CA VAL A 63 0.49 -41.16 -0.97
C VAL A 63 1.73 -40.93 -1.84
N HIS A 64 2.92 -41.14 -1.28
CA HIS A 64 4.18 -40.95 -2.01
C HIS A 64 4.34 -41.98 -3.15
N GLY A 65 4.77 -41.52 -4.32
CA GLY A 65 4.92 -42.34 -5.53
C GLY A 65 3.65 -42.50 -6.36
N MET A 66 2.52 -41.90 -5.95
CA MET A 66 1.29 -41.92 -6.73
C MET A 66 1.42 -41.19 -8.07
N ASP A 67 2.21 -40.12 -8.11
CA ASP A 67 2.52 -39.36 -9.32
C ASP A 67 3.28 -40.20 -10.36
N ASP A 68 4.27 -40.98 -9.91
CA ASP A 68 5.00 -41.93 -10.75
C ASP A 68 4.07 -43.08 -11.22
N ALA A 69 3.26 -43.63 -10.31
CA ALA A 69 2.31 -44.70 -10.61
C ALA A 69 1.27 -44.28 -11.68
N MET A 70 0.75 -43.06 -11.56
CA MET A 70 -0.18 -42.47 -12.51
C MET A 70 0.51 -41.93 -13.77
N LYS A 71 1.85 -41.84 -13.79
CA LYS A 71 2.66 -41.21 -14.85
C LYS A 71 2.29 -39.74 -15.08
N LEU A 72 2.06 -39.00 -13.99
CA LEU A 72 1.73 -37.58 -14.04
C LEU A 72 2.94 -36.75 -14.45
N LYS A 73 2.68 -35.63 -15.12
CA LYS A 73 3.72 -34.65 -15.45
C LYS A 73 3.96 -33.72 -14.24
N PRO A 74 5.18 -33.18 -14.08
CA PRO A 74 5.46 -32.18 -13.07
C PRO A 74 4.49 -31.00 -13.17
N THR A 75 4.04 -30.52 -12.00
CA THR A 75 3.12 -29.38 -11.94
C THR A 75 3.77 -28.10 -12.45
N ARG A 76 2.98 -27.28 -13.18
CA ARG A 76 3.41 -25.95 -13.64
C ARG A 76 3.16 -24.85 -12.61
N LEU A 77 2.59 -25.18 -11.45
CA LEU A 77 2.19 -24.20 -10.43
C LEU A 77 3.36 -23.31 -9.98
N GLY A 78 4.56 -23.88 -9.82
CA GLY A 78 5.74 -23.11 -9.41
C GLY A 78 6.12 -21.97 -10.36
N TRP A 79 5.89 -22.13 -11.67
CA TRP A 79 6.14 -21.07 -12.65
C TRP A 79 5.13 -19.92 -12.50
N PHE A 80 3.88 -20.22 -12.18
CA PHE A 80 2.89 -19.19 -11.85
C PHE A 80 3.28 -18.43 -10.58
N SER A 81 3.68 -19.15 -9.52
CA SER A 81 4.17 -18.55 -8.28
C SER A 81 5.34 -17.61 -8.52
N PHE A 82 6.31 -18.04 -9.32
CA PHE A 82 7.49 -17.23 -9.66
C PHE A 82 7.11 -15.96 -10.43
N ALA A 83 6.32 -16.09 -11.50
CA ALA A 83 5.91 -14.95 -12.31
C ALA A 83 5.14 -13.91 -11.49
N LEU A 84 4.25 -14.37 -10.60
CA LEU A 84 3.42 -13.50 -9.77
C LEU A 84 4.17 -12.92 -8.56
N GLY A 85 5.16 -13.63 -8.04
CA GLY A 85 6.11 -13.05 -7.09
C GLY A 85 6.90 -11.90 -7.72
N LEU A 86 7.39 -12.11 -8.95
CA LEU A 86 8.12 -11.09 -9.69
C LEU A 86 7.26 -9.84 -9.94
N THR A 87 5.97 -10.00 -10.25
CA THR A 87 5.08 -8.83 -10.37
C THR A 87 4.94 -8.09 -9.04
N GLY A 88 4.80 -8.78 -7.91
CA GLY A 88 4.82 -8.16 -6.59
C GLY A 88 6.12 -7.38 -6.28
N THR A 89 7.27 -7.94 -6.64
CA THR A 89 8.57 -7.27 -6.53
C THR A 89 8.60 -5.98 -7.36
N LEU A 90 8.20 -6.07 -8.64
CA LEU A 90 8.19 -4.94 -9.57
C LEU A 90 7.22 -3.85 -9.13
N THR A 91 6.02 -4.22 -8.66
CA THR A 91 5.04 -3.29 -8.10
C THR A 91 5.62 -2.52 -6.92
N ALA A 92 6.26 -3.20 -5.96
CA ALA A 92 6.83 -2.54 -4.79
C ALA A 92 7.94 -1.56 -5.17
N LEU A 93 8.91 -2.00 -5.99
CA LEU A 93 10.03 -1.15 -6.40
C LEU A 93 9.56 0.05 -7.22
N SER A 94 8.64 -0.16 -8.16
CA SER A 94 8.10 0.91 -9.00
C SER A 94 7.32 1.93 -8.18
N MET A 95 6.48 1.46 -7.25
CA MET A 95 5.72 2.31 -6.33
C MET A 95 6.64 3.16 -5.46
N ILE A 96 7.62 2.54 -4.80
CA ILE A 96 8.55 3.24 -3.90
C ILE A 96 9.41 4.24 -4.68
N PHE A 97 9.88 3.85 -5.87
CA PHE A 97 10.67 4.71 -6.75
C PHE A 97 9.85 5.93 -7.21
N TYR A 98 8.61 5.70 -7.66
CA TYR A 98 7.72 6.76 -8.10
C TYR A 98 7.40 7.74 -6.95
N MET A 99 6.95 7.22 -5.81
CA MET A 99 6.51 8.06 -4.69
C MET A 99 7.65 8.89 -4.10
N ASN A 100 8.81 8.28 -3.86
CA ASN A 100 9.92 8.98 -3.20
C ASN A 100 10.84 9.74 -4.15
N GLY A 101 10.92 9.33 -5.43
CA GLY A 101 11.85 9.88 -6.41
C GLY A 101 11.25 10.85 -7.42
N ILE A 102 9.94 10.74 -7.69
CA ILE A 102 9.26 11.53 -8.73
C ILE A 102 8.13 12.39 -8.13
N ASP A 103 7.18 11.77 -7.45
CA ASP A 103 5.93 12.44 -7.03
C ASP A 103 6.16 13.45 -5.90
N TYR A 104 6.72 12.99 -4.78
CA TYR A 104 6.90 13.85 -3.61
C TYR A 104 8.24 13.63 -2.91
N ASN A 105 9.23 14.37 -3.41
CA ASN A 105 10.62 14.30 -2.95
C ASN A 105 10.80 14.95 -1.58
N ASN A 106 10.79 14.13 -0.53
CA ASN A 106 11.06 14.56 0.84
C ASN A 106 12.52 14.31 1.24
N ILE A 107 13.15 15.34 1.82
CA ILE A 107 14.50 15.20 2.38
C ILE A 107 14.38 14.64 3.81
N ILE A 108 14.47 13.32 3.94
CA ILE A 108 14.38 12.62 5.23
C ILE A 108 15.78 12.15 5.65
N GLY A 109 16.34 12.81 6.66
CA GLY A 109 17.65 12.43 7.23
C GLY A 109 18.83 12.54 6.25
N GLY A 110 18.70 13.36 5.20
CA GLY A 110 19.75 13.57 4.19
C GLY A 110 20.00 12.38 3.25
N LYS A 111 19.10 11.40 3.22
CA LYS A 111 19.18 10.23 2.34
C LYS A 111 18.83 10.59 0.89
N PRO A 112 19.36 9.83 -0.10
CA PRO A 112 18.91 9.99 -1.48
C PRO A 112 17.41 9.70 -1.59
N PHE A 113 16.74 10.37 -2.54
CA PHE A 113 15.30 10.28 -2.74
C PHE A 113 14.83 8.83 -2.95
N PHE A 114 15.52 8.07 -3.81
CA PHE A 114 15.38 6.62 -3.82
C PHE A 114 16.51 5.97 -3.02
N ASN A 115 16.16 5.29 -1.93
CA ASN A 115 17.10 4.57 -1.08
C ASN A 115 16.75 3.07 -1.10
N PHE A 116 17.65 2.26 -1.65
CA PHE A 116 17.41 0.84 -1.90
C PHE A 116 17.42 -0.04 -0.62
N PRO A 117 18.39 0.06 0.30
CA PRO A 117 18.35 -0.71 1.56
C PRO A 117 17.02 -0.67 2.34
N PRO A 118 16.38 0.50 2.58
CA PRO A 118 15.11 0.55 3.29
C PRO A 118 13.90 0.13 2.44
N SER A 119 14.02 0.02 1.11
CA SER A 119 12.91 -0.49 0.29
C SER A 119 12.79 -2.01 0.33
N ILE A 120 13.88 -2.74 0.64
CA ILE A 120 13.90 -4.21 0.65
C ILE A 120 12.82 -4.84 1.53
N PRO A 121 12.60 -4.44 2.80
CA PRO A 121 11.57 -5.07 3.64
C PRO A 121 10.16 -4.96 3.05
N VAL A 122 9.84 -3.81 2.44
CA VAL A 122 8.55 -3.58 1.78
C VAL A 122 8.43 -4.43 0.52
N THR A 123 9.48 -4.43 -0.31
CA THR A 123 9.52 -5.24 -1.53
C THR A 123 9.40 -6.74 -1.22
N PHE A 124 10.09 -7.23 -0.18
CA PHE A 124 10.01 -8.61 0.28
C PHE A 124 8.59 -8.98 0.72
N ALA A 125 7.97 -8.14 1.56
CA ALA A 125 6.61 -8.39 2.04
C ALA A 125 5.59 -8.42 0.89
N LEU A 126 5.68 -7.49 -0.07
CA LEU A 126 4.77 -7.45 -1.20
C LEU A 126 4.97 -8.63 -2.16
N THR A 127 6.22 -9.06 -2.35
CA THR A 127 6.57 -10.26 -3.13
C THR A 127 5.92 -11.50 -2.55
N ILE A 128 6.04 -11.71 -1.23
CA ILE A 128 5.42 -12.86 -0.55
C ILE A 128 3.90 -12.78 -0.61
N LEU A 129 3.32 -11.59 -0.38
CA LEU A 129 1.87 -11.39 -0.43
C LEU A 129 1.29 -11.76 -1.80
N PHE A 130 1.89 -11.24 -2.87
CA PHE A 130 1.46 -11.53 -4.23
C PHE A 130 1.65 -13.01 -4.54
N THR A 131 2.81 -13.58 -4.22
CA THR A 131 3.09 -15.00 -4.44
C THR A 131 2.05 -15.89 -3.74
N GLY A 132 1.81 -15.67 -2.45
CA GLY A 132 0.93 -16.50 -1.64
C GLY A 132 -0.54 -16.45 -2.11
N LEU A 133 -1.10 -15.24 -2.22
CA LEU A 133 -2.51 -15.07 -2.59
C LEU A 133 -2.79 -15.58 -4.00
N THR A 134 -1.90 -15.27 -4.95
CA THR A 134 -2.12 -15.63 -6.34
C THR A 134 -1.84 -17.11 -6.60
N THR A 135 -0.84 -17.72 -5.94
CA THR A 135 -0.60 -19.17 -6.03
C THR A 135 -1.79 -19.95 -5.51
N ALA A 136 -2.34 -19.54 -4.36
CA ALA A 136 -3.55 -20.15 -3.82
C ALA A 136 -4.74 -19.97 -4.79
N GLY A 137 -4.93 -18.76 -5.33
CA GLY A 137 -5.98 -18.48 -6.32
C GLY A 137 -5.85 -19.32 -7.60
N VAL A 138 -4.63 -19.45 -8.14
CA VAL A 138 -4.34 -20.26 -9.33
C VAL A 138 -4.56 -21.75 -9.06
N LEU A 139 -4.09 -22.26 -7.92
CA LEU A 139 -4.31 -23.64 -7.51
C LEU A 139 -5.81 -23.95 -7.44
N ILE A 140 -6.56 -23.14 -6.70
CA ILE A 140 -8.00 -23.32 -6.50
C ILE A 140 -8.76 -23.20 -7.84
N ALA A 141 -8.54 -22.14 -8.61
CA ALA A 141 -9.34 -21.84 -9.79
C ALA A 141 -8.95 -22.63 -11.05
N LEU A 142 -7.65 -22.81 -11.31
CA LEU A 142 -7.17 -23.39 -12.58
C LEU A 142 -6.83 -24.89 -12.45
N PHE A 143 -6.22 -25.31 -11.35
CA PHE A 143 -5.76 -26.69 -11.17
C PHE A 143 -6.82 -27.57 -10.50
N SER A 144 -7.39 -27.11 -9.39
CA SER A 144 -8.43 -27.83 -8.65
C SER A 144 -9.84 -27.56 -9.18
N LYS A 145 -10.01 -26.54 -10.03
CA LYS A 145 -11.30 -26.10 -10.61
C LYS A 145 -12.38 -25.84 -9.56
N LEU A 146 -11.99 -25.43 -8.35
CA LEU A 146 -12.90 -25.14 -7.27
C LEU A 146 -13.50 -23.73 -7.41
N PRO A 147 -14.76 -23.51 -7.00
CA PRO A 147 -15.68 -24.50 -6.42
C PRO A 147 -16.41 -25.33 -7.51
N TRP A 148 -16.17 -26.64 -7.57
CA TRP A 148 -16.90 -27.56 -8.45
C TRP A 148 -17.93 -28.37 -7.65
N LEU A 149 -19.01 -27.69 -7.25
CA LEU A 149 -20.01 -28.24 -6.33
C LEU A 149 -20.95 -29.28 -6.96
N ASN A 150 -20.92 -29.44 -8.29
CA ASN A 150 -21.80 -30.36 -9.03
C ASN A 150 -21.06 -31.61 -9.55
N ASN A 151 -19.93 -32.01 -8.93
CA ASN A 151 -19.23 -33.22 -9.35
C ASN A 151 -20.01 -34.47 -8.86
N PRO A 152 -20.42 -35.40 -9.76
CA PRO A 152 -21.17 -36.61 -9.40
C PRO A 152 -20.48 -37.51 -8.36
N LEU A 153 -19.16 -37.38 -8.21
CA LEU A 153 -18.39 -38.11 -7.20
C LEU A 153 -18.71 -37.65 -5.77
N LEU A 154 -19.03 -36.38 -5.53
CA LEU A 154 -19.03 -35.79 -4.18
C LEU A 154 -20.04 -36.42 -3.21
N ASP A 155 -21.20 -36.86 -3.69
CA ASP A 155 -22.23 -37.51 -2.86
C ASP A 155 -22.24 -39.05 -2.99
N SER A 156 -21.23 -39.62 -3.65
CA SER A 156 -21.08 -41.08 -3.73
C SER A 156 -20.57 -41.67 -2.42
N ASP A 157 -20.98 -42.91 -2.12
CA ASP A 157 -20.42 -43.67 -0.98
C ASP A 157 -18.92 -43.88 -1.13
N TYR A 158 -18.42 -43.94 -2.38
CA TYR A 158 -17.01 -43.93 -2.72
C TYR A 158 -16.29 -42.69 -2.16
N SER A 159 -16.76 -41.46 -2.43
CA SER A 159 -16.13 -40.25 -1.91
C SER A 159 -16.20 -40.15 -0.38
N LYS A 160 -17.32 -40.61 0.21
CA LYS A 160 -17.47 -40.68 1.67
C LYS A 160 -16.42 -41.62 2.29
N ALA A 161 -16.18 -42.78 1.68
CA ALA A 161 -15.17 -43.72 2.15
C ALA A 161 -13.73 -43.22 1.95
N THR A 162 -13.43 -42.61 0.80
CA THR A 162 -12.07 -42.10 0.50
C THR A 162 -11.66 -40.88 1.32
N SER A 163 -12.63 -40.11 1.83
CA SER A 163 -12.36 -39.01 2.76
C SER A 163 -12.18 -39.45 4.22
N GLN A 164 -12.50 -40.71 4.54
CA GLN A 164 -12.37 -41.27 5.88
C GLN A 164 -11.11 -42.15 6.02
N ASP A 165 -11.11 -43.33 5.39
CA ASP A 165 -10.10 -44.36 5.65
C ASP A 165 -9.75 -45.23 4.43
N LYS A 166 -10.49 -45.14 3.31
CA LYS A 166 -10.26 -45.96 2.12
C LYS A 166 -9.45 -45.24 1.05
N TYR A 167 -8.88 -46.02 0.14
CA TYR A 167 -8.16 -45.51 -1.02
C TYR A 167 -8.96 -45.84 -2.27
N GLY A 168 -9.21 -44.85 -3.12
CA GLY A 168 -10.12 -44.98 -4.24
C GLY A 168 -9.45 -44.70 -5.58
N ILE A 169 -9.86 -45.43 -6.61
CA ILE A 169 -9.56 -45.12 -8.01
C ILE A 169 -10.85 -45.15 -8.80
N TYR A 170 -10.99 -44.27 -9.80
CA TYR A 170 -12.12 -44.31 -10.71
C TYR A 170 -11.67 -44.04 -12.14
N ILE A 171 -12.30 -44.71 -13.10
CA ILE A 171 -12.13 -44.47 -14.54
C ILE A 171 -13.43 -43.87 -15.07
N LYS A 172 -13.34 -42.72 -15.74
CA LYS A 172 -14.51 -42.03 -16.28
C LYS A 172 -15.00 -42.68 -17.57
N SER A 173 -16.29 -42.56 -17.83
CA SER A 173 -16.92 -43.03 -19.07
C SER A 173 -16.47 -42.24 -20.31
N SER A 174 -15.87 -41.06 -20.12
CA SER A 174 -15.24 -40.25 -21.17
C SER A 174 -13.90 -40.81 -21.68
N ASP A 175 -13.31 -41.81 -21.01
CA ASP A 175 -12.07 -42.42 -21.50
C ASP A 175 -12.32 -43.18 -22.82
N PRO A 176 -11.46 -43.01 -23.85
CA PRO A 176 -11.64 -43.70 -25.14
C PRO A 176 -11.66 -45.23 -25.05
N LYS A 177 -11.06 -45.80 -24.01
CA LYS A 177 -10.96 -47.25 -23.78
C LYS A 177 -11.99 -47.75 -22.77
N PHE A 178 -12.94 -46.90 -22.36
CA PHE A 178 -13.92 -47.25 -21.34
C PHE A 178 -14.90 -48.31 -21.84
N ASN A 179 -14.92 -49.45 -21.15
CA ASN A 179 -16.00 -50.42 -21.21
C ASN A 179 -16.35 -50.81 -19.77
N GLN A 180 -17.61 -50.62 -19.39
CA GLN A 180 -18.08 -50.81 -18.02
C GLN A 180 -17.72 -52.19 -17.46
N SER A 181 -18.05 -53.27 -18.20
CA SER A 181 -17.83 -54.64 -17.71
C SER A 181 -16.34 -54.98 -17.63
N GLU A 182 -15.53 -54.48 -18.55
CA GLU A 182 -14.08 -54.69 -18.54
C GLU A 182 -13.41 -53.98 -17.36
N VAL A 183 -13.83 -52.74 -17.09
CA VAL A 183 -13.31 -51.95 -15.97
C VAL A 183 -13.72 -52.54 -14.62
N GLU A 184 -14.97 -52.99 -14.47
CA GLU A 184 -15.41 -53.68 -13.26
C GLU A 184 -14.62 -54.97 -13.00
N ASN A 185 -14.34 -55.74 -14.05
CA ASN A 185 -13.54 -56.97 -13.95
C ASN A 185 -12.07 -56.65 -13.64
N LEU A 186 -11.52 -55.60 -14.24
CA LEU A 186 -10.17 -55.11 -13.95
C LEU A 186 -10.03 -54.78 -12.46
N PHE A 187 -10.94 -53.98 -11.90
CA PHE A 187 -10.88 -53.63 -10.48
C PHE A 187 -11.04 -54.84 -9.54
N LYS A 188 -11.94 -55.77 -9.87
CA LYS A 188 -12.06 -57.04 -9.12
C LYS A 188 -10.76 -57.84 -9.16
N SER A 189 -10.11 -57.92 -10.32
CA SER A 189 -8.83 -58.65 -10.46
C SER A 189 -7.67 -58.00 -9.68
N LEU A 190 -7.77 -56.68 -9.43
CA LEU A 190 -6.81 -55.92 -8.64
C LEU A 190 -7.00 -56.05 -7.12
N GLY A 191 -8.03 -56.76 -6.67
CA GLY A 191 -8.31 -56.97 -5.25
C GLY A 191 -9.11 -55.84 -4.60
N SER A 192 -9.92 -55.10 -5.37
CA SER A 192 -10.79 -54.05 -4.83
C SER A 192 -11.72 -54.58 -3.74
N SER A 193 -11.89 -53.83 -2.65
CA SER A 193 -12.80 -54.15 -1.55
C SER A 193 -14.27 -53.89 -1.90
N ALA A 194 -14.54 -52.88 -2.73
CA ALA A 194 -15.86 -52.58 -3.26
C ALA A 194 -15.71 -51.94 -4.65
N VAL A 195 -16.63 -52.23 -5.55
CA VAL A 195 -16.77 -51.58 -6.86
C VAL A 195 -18.14 -50.93 -6.93
N SER A 196 -18.20 -49.68 -7.34
CA SER A 196 -19.41 -48.86 -7.39
C SER A 196 -19.54 -48.19 -8.75
N LEU A 197 -20.76 -48.21 -9.30
CA LEU A 197 -21.12 -47.45 -10.48
C LEU A 197 -21.58 -46.07 -10.05
N ILE A 198 -20.93 -45.04 -10.59
CA ILE A 198 -21.28 -43.65 -10.34
C ILE A 198 -21.97 -43.15 -11.60
N TYR A 199 -23.18 -42.67 -11.42
CA TYR A 199 -24.02 -42.15 -12.49
C TYR A 199 -23.91 -40.64 -12.54
N ASP A 200 -24.08 -40.08 -13.74
CA ASP A 200 -24.06 -38.64 -13.96
C ASP A 200 -25.31 -38.00 -13.32
N SER A 201 -25.22 -36.75 -12.90
CA SER A 201 -26.34 -36.06 -12.29
C SER A 201 -27.36 -35.65 -13.36
N LYS A 202 -28.69 -35.79 -13.13
CA LYS A 202 -29.72 -35.23 -14.04
C LYS A 202 -29.75 -33.70 -14.03
N VAL A 203 -29.00 -33.10 -13.12
CA VAL A 203 -28.93 -31.65 -12.95
C VAL A 203 -28.31 -31.02 -14.19
N ASN A 204 -29.14 -30.29 -14.93
CA ASN A 204 -28.75 -29.62 -16.17
C ASN A 204 -27.67 -28.55 -15.88
N GLU A 205 -26.41 -28.82 -16.23
CA GLU A 205 -25.25 -27.94 -15.98
C GLU A 205 -25.46 -26.50 -16.46
N LYS A 206 -26.29 -26.28 -17.49
CA LYS A 206 -26.62 -24.93 -17.99
C LYS A 206 -27.48 -24.10 -17.04
N LYS A 207 -28.20 -24.74 -16.09
CA LYS A 207 -29.09 -24.08 -15.13
C LYS A 207 -28.38 -23.69 -13.84
N ILE A 208 -27.35 -24.42 -13.41
CA ILE A 208 -26.54 -24.05 -12.24
C ILE A 208 -25.39 -23.15 -12.71
N LYS A 209 -25.76 -21.93 -13.07
CA LYS A 209 -24.81 -20.81 -12.98
C LYS A 209 -24.84 -20.38 -11.53
N THR A 210 -23.99 -20.96 -10.68
CA THR A 210 -23.58 -20.28 -9.44
C THR A 210 -22.35 -19.46 -9.80
N PRO A 211 -22.48 -18.26 -10.40
CA PRO A 211 -21.32 -17.44 -10.62
C PRO A 211 -20.68 -17.22 -9.25
N ILE A 212 -19.36 -17.33 -9.20
CA ILE A 212 -18.52 -16.97 -8.03
C ILE A 212 -18.87 -15.56 -7.49
N PHE A 213 -19.59 -14.77 -8.29
CA PHE A 213 -20.08 -13.42 -8.05
C PHE A 213 -21.59 -13.32 -7.81
N GLU A 214 -22.25 -14.35 -7.27
CA GLU A 214 -23.65 -14.22 -6.87
C GLU A 214 -23.80 -13.09 -5.84
N ALA A 215 -24.80 -12.22 -6.04
CA ALA A 215 -24.97 -11.03 -5.20
C ALA A 215 -25.12 -11.35 -3.70
N GLY A 216 -25.69 -12.51 -3.36
CA GLY A 216 -25.78 -12.99 -1.97
C GLY A 216 -24.40 -13.30 -1.37
N PHE A 217 -23.56 -14.04 -2.11
CA PHE A 217 -22.21 -14.38 -1.69
C PHE A 217 -21.30 -13.15 -1.59
N ILE A 218 -21.39 -12.23 -2.56
CA ILE A 218 -20.66 -10.96 -2.52
C ILE A 218 -21.06 -10.14 -1.28
N LYS A 219 -22.36 -10.05 -0.96
CA LYS A 219 -22.84 -9.33 0.24
C LYS A 219 -22.28 -9.94 1.52
N ILE A 220 -22.20 -11.27 1.60
CA ILE A 220 -21.58 -11.96 2.74
C ILE A 220 -20.09 -11.64 2.82
N LEU A 221 -19.35 -11.73 1.70
CA LEU A 221 -17.93 -11.39 1.68
C LEU A 221 -17.66 -9.93 2.09
N ILE A 222 -18.46 -8.98 1.58
CA ILE A 222 -18.38 -7.57 1.98
C ILE A 222 -18.69 -7.43 3.48
N GLY A 223 -19.73 -8.10 3.97
CA GLY A 223 -20.08 -8.09 5.39
C GLY A 223 -18.95 -8.60 6.29
N VAL A 224 -18.32 -9.72 5.90
CA VAL A 224 -17.17 -10.29 6.61
C VAL A 224 -15.97 -9.36 6.54
N ALA A 225 -15.67 -8.77 5.38
CA ALA A 225 -14.57 -7.82 5.21
C ALA A 225 -14.76 -6.56 6.07
N ILE A 226 -15.98 -6.01 6.13
CA ILE A 226 -16.31 -4.87 6.98
C ILE A 226 -16.20 -5.25 8.45
N ALA A 227 -16.77 -6.38 8.86
CA ALA A 227 -16.75 -6.83 10.25
C ALA A 227 -15.32 -7.09 10.73
N THR A 228 -14.51 -7.82 9.96
CA THR A 228 -13.11 -8.07 10.28
C THR A 228 -12.30 -6.78 10.34
N SER A 229 -12.44 -5.89 9.35
CA SER A 229 -11.75 -4.59 9.36
C SER A 229 -12.16 -3.73 10.55
N ALA A 230 -13.45 -3.67 10.88
CA ALA A 230 -13.96 -2.92 12.02
C ALA A 230 -13.45 -3.49 13.36
N ILE A 231 -13.51 -4.82 13.52
CA ILE A 231 -12.98 -5.50 14.71
C ILE A 231 -11.48 -5.23 14.81
N THR A 232 -10.70 -5.42 13.75
CA THR A 232 -9.26 -5.16 13.76
C THR A 232 -8.96 -3.70 14.09
N TYR A 233 -9.67 -2.75 13.49
CA TYR A 233 -9.51 -1.33 13.78
C TYR A 233 -9.81 -1.00 15.25
N ILE A 234 -10.95 -1.46 15.78
CA ILE A 234 -11.32 -1.24 17.17
C ILE A 234 -10.30 -1.88 18.10
N THR A 235 -9.92 -3.13 17.81
CA THR A 235 -8.99 -3.90 18.65
C THR A 235 -7.62 -3.24 18.66
N LEU A 236 -7.06 -2.87 17.51
CA LEU A 236 -5.73 -2.24 17.43
C LEU A 236 -5.73 -0.85 18.08
N ASN A 237 -6.77 -0.03 17.85
CA ASN A 237 -6.86 1.28 18.50
C ASN A 237 -7.05 1.15 20.01
N TRP A 238 -7.82 0.17 20.48
CA TRP A 238 -7.97 -0.06 21.91
C TRP A 238 -6.69 -0.62 22.54
N LEU A 239 -6.05 -1.60 21.88
CA LEU A 239 -4.85 -2.30 22.35
C LEU A 239 -3.69 -1.34 22.59
N ILE A 240 -3.49 -0.33 21.72
CA ILE A 240 -2.41 0.67 21.86
C ILE A 240 -2.51 1.46 23.18
N PHE A 241 -3.69 1.57 23.78
CA PHE A 241 -3.90 2.25 25.06
C PHE A 241 -3.98 1.30 26.26
N GLN A 242 -3.77 -0.01 26.07
CA GLN A 242 -3.73 -0.98 27.17
C GLN A 242 -2.29 -1.28 27.57
N PRO A 243 -1.98 -1.42 28.87
CA PRO A 243 -0.70 -1.98 29.29
C PRO A 243 -0.52 -3.42 28.78
N PRO A 244 0.69 -3.81 28.30
CA PRO A 244 1.93 -3.05 28.28
C PRO A 244 2.18 -2.28 26.97
N PHE A 245 1.20 -2.10 26.08
CA PHE A 245 1.35 -1.47 24.76
C PHE A 245 1.29 0.07 24.78
N ASP A 246 0.85 0.65 25.89
CA ASP A 246 0.75 2.09 26.13
C ASP A 246 2.11 2.78 26.36
N TRP A 247 3.16 2.05 26.74
CA TRP A 247 4.54 2.53 26.93
C TRP A 247 5.13 3.32 25.74
N MET A 248 4.73 3.03 24.50
CA MET A 248 5.17 3.79 23.32
C MET A 248 4.51 5.18 23.26
N VAL A 249 3.28 5.30 23.77
CA VAL A 249 2.54 6.57 23.84
C VAL A 249 2.95 7.34 25.10
N LEU A 250 3.03 6.64 26.23
CA LEU A 250 3.38 7.14 27.55
C LEU A 250 4.88 7.03 27.79
N GLN A 251 5.65 7.75 26.97
CA GLN A 251 7.07 7.92 27.22
C GLN A 251 7.29 9.13 28.13
N PRO A 252 8.15 9.01 29.17
CA PRO A 252 8.56 10.16 29.96
C PRO A 252 9.41 11.08 29.08
N LYS A 253 8.79 12.11 28.52
CA LYS A 253 9.42 13.15 27.70
C LYS A 253 8.92 14.52 28.15
N VAL A 254 9.78 15.53 28.05
CA VAL A 254 9.40 16.92 28.31
C VAL A 254 8.76 17.48 27.05
N LEU A 255 7.49 17.87 27.12
CA LEU A 255 6.77 18.48 26.01
C LEU A 255 7.17 19.96 25.82
N PRO A 256 6.98 20.55 24.63
CA PRO A 256 7.17 21.98 24.43
C PRO A 256 6.33 22.78 25.45
N GLN A 257 6.97 23.73 26.13
CA GLN A 257 6.37 24.58 27.18
C GLN A 257 6.05 23.87 28.51
N GLU A 258 6.40 22.58 28.66
CA GLU A 258 6.30 21.88 29.94
C GLU A 258 7.42 22.32 30.90
N LYS A 259 7.10 22.41 32.20
CA LYS A 259 8.08 22.75 33.23
C LYS A 259 9.01 21.58 33.49
N SER A 260 10.31 21.82 33.43
CA SER A 260 11.31 20.83 33.83
C SER A 260 11.61 20.93 35.32
N LYS A 261 11.68 19.78 35.98
CA LYS A 261 12.19 19.67 37.36
C LYS A 261 13.72 19.56 37.42
N ILE A 262 14.38 19.43 36.27
CA ILE A 262 15.84 19.21 36.16
C ILE A 262 16.59 20.55 36.20
N PHE A 263 16.05 21.59 35.56
CA PHE A 263 16.70 22.90 35.45
C PHE A 263 16.11 23.90 36.44
N ALA A 264 16.97 24.70 37.09
CA ALA A 264 16.58 25.66 38.12
C ALA A 264 15.64 26.78 37.62
N ASP A 265 15.69 27.09 36.33
CA ASP A 265 14.81 28.07 35.68
C ASP A 265 13.44 27.50 35.29
N GLY A 266 13.22 26.19 35.52
CA GLY A 266 11.97 25.51 35.24
C GLY A 266 11.66 25.31 33.75
N PHE A 267 12.53 25.74 32.83
CA PHE A 267 12.30 25.61 31.40
C PHE A 267 12.68 24.21 30.90
N GLY A 268 11.73 23.53 30.26
CA GLY A 268 11.98 22.25 29.58
C GLY A 268 12.83 22.36 28.32
N MET A 269 12.62 23.43 27.54
CA MET A 269 13.40 23.74 26.35
C MET A 269 14.63 24.56 26.75
N ARG A 270 15.82 24.18 26.26
CA ARG A 270 17.04 24.94 26.48
C ARG A 270 17.30 25.88 25.31
N GLU A 271 17.65 27.12 25.62
CA GLU A 271 18.27 27.99 24.63
C GLU A 271 19.63 27.38 24.21
N PRO A 272 20.03 27.54 22.93
CA PRO A 272 21.37 27.20 22.51
C PRO A 272 22.41 27.92 23.36
N VAL A 273 23.59 27.30 23.52
CA VAL A 273 24.72 27.93 24.23
C VAL A 273 25.03 29.28 23.55
N ALA A 274 25.34 30.30 24.35
CA ALA A 274 25.68 31.62 23.83
C ALA A 274 26.82 31.51 22.79
N GLY A 275 26.64 32.15 21.62
CA GLY A 275 27.58 32.06 20.50
C GLY A 275 27.34 30.89 19.54
N THR A 276 26.33 30.05 19.77
CA THR A 276 25.96 28.98 18.82
C THR A 276 25.47 29.58 17.50
N VAL A 277 26.10 29.15 16.40
CA VAL A 277 25.71 29.52 15.03
C VAL A 277 24.99 28.34 14.39
N ALA A 278 23.77 28.56 13.91
CA ALA A 278 23.01 27.51 13.21
C ALA A 278 23.71 27.11 11.90
N ARG A 279 23.64 25.83 11.52
CA ARG A 279 24.26 25.36 10.26
C ARG A 279 23.64 26.09 9.07
N GLY A 280 24.48 26.66 8.20
CA GLY A 280 24.05 27.45 7.06
C GLY A 280 23.61 28.88 7.40
N TYR A 281 23.68 29.30 8.67
CA TYR A 281 23.44 30.67 9.08
C TYR A 281 24.77 31.41 9.19
N MET A 282 24.93 32.48 8.41
CA MET A 282 26.03 33.43 8.58
C MET A 282 25.58 34.52 9.56
N PRO A 283 26.23 34.67 10.73
CA PRO A 283 25.90 35.72 11.68
C PRO A 283 25.98 37.10 11.03
N TYR A 284 25.01 37.95 11.34
CA TYR A 284 25.06 39.34 10.92
C TYR A 284 25.96 40.13 11.87
N GLU A 285 27.19 40.41 11.43
CA GLU A 285 28.25 41.04 12.25
C GLU A 285 27.93 42.49 12.66
N TYR A 286 27.03 43.16 11.95
CA TYR A 286 26.73 44.58 12.13
C TYR A 286 25.50 44.83 13.03
N LYS A 287 25.06 43.83 13.79
CA LYS A 287 23.91 43.98 14.71
C LYS A 287 24.23 45.01 15.80
N GLY A 288 23.47 46.10 15.85
CA GLY A 288 23.66 47.18 16.83
C GLY A 288 24.81 48.14 16.54
N MET A 289 25.46 48.03 15.37
CA MET A 289 26.47 48.98 14.91
C MET A 289 25.84 50.23 14.27
N PRO A 290 26.53 51.39 14.26
CA PRO A 290 26.03 52.60 13.60
C PRO A 290 25.90 52.43 12.08
N ASP A 291 24.91 53.11 11.48
CA ASP A 291 24.64 53.13 10.03
C ASP A 291 25.87 53.48 9.16
N SER A 292 26.89 54.12 9.73
CA SER A 292 28.13 54.48 9.02
C SER A 292 28.97 53.27 8.60
N VAL A 293 28.89 52.15 9.34
CA VAL A 293 29.68 50.92 9.08
C VAL A 293 29.01 50.06 8.01
N VAL A 294 27.69 50.20 7.85
CA VAL A 294 26.82 49.44 6.94
C VAL A 294 27.04 49.82 5.47
N LYS A 295 27.60 51.01 5.21
CA LYS A 295 27.91 51.50 3.85
C LYS A 295 28.88 50.62 3.05
N LEU A 296 29.64 49.76 3.73
CA LEU A 296 30.59 48.83 3.12
C LEU A 296 29.94 47.53 2.61
N LEU A 297 28.68 47.27 2.96
CA LEU A 297 27.95 46.08 2.51
C LEU A 297 27.43 46.27 1.09
N SER A 298 27.99 45.52 0.15
CA SER A 298 27.48 45.36 -1.20
C SER A 298 26.61 44.12 -1.32
N ASN A 299 25.60 44.17 -2.20
CA ASN A 299 24.78 43.01 -2.49
C ASN A 299 25.62 41.91 -3.18
N PRO A 300 25.79 40.73 -2.57
CA PRO A 300 26.64 39.67 -3.13
C PRO A 300 25.93 38.85 -4.23
N LEU A 301 24.61 39.03 -4.41
CA LEU A 301 23.85 38.24 -5.37
C LEU A 301 23.93 38.84 -6.78
N PRO A 302 24.07 38.01 -7.82
CA PRO A 302 24.01 38.48 -9.20
C PRO A 302 22.61 39.03 -9.54
N VAL A 303 22.58 40.13 -10.30
CA VAL A 303 21.36 40.69 -10.88
C VAL A 303 20.95 39.82 -12.06
N ASN A 304 19.99 38.93 -11.85
CA ASN A 304 19.39 38.10 -12.88
C ASN A 304 17.90 37.84 -12.59
N GLU A 305 17.20 37.27 -13.56
CA GLU A 305 15.75 37.01 -13.47
C GLU A 305 15.39 36.17 -12.23
N LYS A 306 16.13 35.10 -11.95
CA LYS A 306 15.88 34.22 -10.79
C LYS A 306 15.97 34.99 -9.47
N THR A 307 17.01 35.81 -9.31
CA THR A 307 17.21 36.63 -8.10
C THR A 307 16.10 37.66 -7.96
N LEU A 308 15.73 38.34 -9.05
CA LEU A 308 14.66 39.34 -9.06
C LEU A 308 13.29 38.75 -8.75
N LEU A 309 12.92 37.61 -9.34
CA LEU A 309 11.67 36.90 -9.07
C LEU A 309 11.59 36.42 -7.61
N THR A 310 12.71 35.95 -7.06
CA THR A 310 12.81 35.59 -5.65
C THR A 310 12.60 36.83 -4.77
N GLY A 311 13.27 37.93 -5.10
CA GLY A 311 13.11 39.22 -4.42
C GLY A 311 11.68 39.74 -4.45
N GLN A 312 11.02 39.69 -5.61
CA GLN A 312 9.62 40.06 -5.80
C GLN A 312 8.71 39.25 -4.87
N LYS A 313 8.79 37.92 -4.95
CA LYS A 313 7.95 37.03 -4.14
C LYS A 313 8.09 37.32 -2.64
N ARG A 314 9.32 37.57 -2.18
CA ARG A 314 9.60 37.86 -0.78
C ARG A 314 9.16 39.26 -0.37
N TYR A 315 9.37 40.27 -1.22
CA TYR A 315 8.85 41.62 -1.01
C TYR A 315 7.33 41.62 -0.92
N ASP A 316 6.66 40.95 -1.85
CA ASP A 316 5.20 40.87 -1.88
C ASP A 316 4.64 40.19 -0.62
N THR A 317 5.36 39.20 -0.08
CA THR A 317 4.97 38.50 1.13
C THR A 317 5.18 39.34 2.40
N TYR A 318 6.36 39.96 2.56
CA TYR A 318 6.78 40.53 3.84
C TYR A 318 6.78 42.06 3.90
N CYS A 319 7.03 42.73 2.77
CA CYS A 319 7.26 44.18 2.69
C CYS A 319 6.05 44.94 2.13
N SER A 320 5.38 44.39 1.11
CA SER A 320 4.24 45.02 0.45
C SER A 320 3.03 45.31 1.36
N PRO A 321 2.74 44.56 2.44
CA PRO A 321 1.66 44.92 3.36
C PRO A 321 1.82 46.33 3.96
N CYS A 322 3.06 46.74 4.24
CA CYS A 322 3.38 48.04 4.81
C CYS A 322 3.82 49.07 3.76
N HIS A 323 4.69 48.70 2.82
CA HIS A 323 5.27 49.63 1.84
C HIS A 323 4.48 49.73 0.52
N GLY A 324 3.42 48.93 0.37
CA GLY A 324 2.62 48.83 -0.86
C GLY A 324 3.30 48.02 -1.96
N ASN A 325 2.52 47.60 -2.96
CA ASN A 325 3.03 46.78 -4.07
C ASN A 325 4.06 47.54 -4.94
N TYR A 326 3.95 48.88 -5.00
CA TYR A 326 4.84 49.74 -5.78
C TYR A 326 5.86 50.51 -4.91
N GLY A 327 5.94 50.21 -3.61
CA GLY A 327 6.88 50.88 -2.70
C GLY A 327 6.52 52.32 -2.34
N LYS A 328 5.26 52.74 -2.51
CA LYS A 328 4.81 54.13 -2.26
C LYS A 328 4.56 54.45 -0.79
N GLY A 329 4.67 53.47 0.12
CA GLY A 329 4.37 53.65 1.55
C GLY A 329 2.87 53.66 1.86
N ASP A 330 2.04 53.22 0.91
CA ASP A 330 0.59 53.06 1.04
C ASP A 330 0.25 51.73 1.75
N SER A 331 0.42 51.73 3.07
CA SER A 331 0.13 50.57 3.92
C SER A 331 -1.31 50.07 3.73
N ARG A 332 -1.47 48.76 3.57
CA ARG A 332 -2.77 48.09 3.43
C ARG A 332 -3.31 47.58 4.77
N LEU A 333 -2.61 47.86 5.88
CA LEU A 333 -2.94 47.37 7.22
C LEU A 333 -4.01 48.20 7.95
N ARG A 334 -4.86 48.93 7.21
CA ARG A 334 -6.02 49.71 7.74
C ARG A 334 -5.68 50.59 8.96
N GLY A 335 -4.50 51.22 8.98
CA GLY A 335 -4.10 52.17 10.02
C GLY A 335 -3.66 51.57 11.36
N GLN A 336 -3.48 50.25 11.48
CA GLN A 336 -2.96 49.62 12.71
C GLN A 336 -1.51 50.03 13.04
N PHE A 337 -0.77 50.49 12.04
CA PHE A 337 0.60 51.01 12.17
C PHE A 337 0.72 52.31 11.36
N PRO A 338 1.62 53.24 11.77
CA PRO A 338 1.95 54.41 10.97
C PRO A 338 2.43 54.01 9.57
N ASN A 339 2.03 54.76 8.55
CA ASN A 339 2.49 54.51 7.19
C ASN A 339 4.02 54.68 7.11
N PRO A 340 4.74 53.69 6.55
CA PRO A 340 6.18 53.82 6.39
C PRO A 340 6.52 54.86 5.31
N PRO A 341 7.76 55.38 5.28
CA PRO A 341 8.19 56.25 4.21
C PRO A 341 8.12 55.52 2.86
N SER A 342 7.85 56.29 1.80
CA SER A 342 7.96 55.80 0.42
C SER A 342 9.40 55.38 0.12
N LEU A 343 9.54 54.21 -0.48
CA LEU A 343 10.81 53.68 -0.97
C LEU A 343 11.30 54.42 -2.22
N LEU A 344 10.48 55.33 -2.77
CA LEU A 344 10.74 56.11 -3.98
C LEU A 344 11.27 57.52 -3.72
N THR A 345 11.52 57.89 -2.47
CA THR A 345 12.09 59.22 -2.16
C THR A 345 13.55 59.31 -2.59
N ASP A 346 14.01 60.50 -3.00
CA ASP A 346 15.41 60.73 -3.39
C ASP A 346 16.40 60.29 -2.31
N LYS A 347 16.03 60.47 -1.04
CA LYS A 347 16.82 60.00 0.10
C LYS A 347 17.04 58.49 0.05
N LEU A 348 15.98 57.69 -0.10
CA LEU A 348 16.07 56.22 -0.09
C LEU A 348 16.62 55.65 -1.40
N ILE A 349 16.39 56.32 -2.53
CA ILE A 349 17.01 55.94 -3.81
C ILE A 349 18.54 56.04 -3.70
N ASN A 350 19.05 57.09 -3.05
CA ASN A 350 20.48 57.32 -2.86
C ASN A 350 21.11 56.54 -1.69
N TRP A 351 20.36 55.69 -0.97
CA TRP A 351 20.95 54.80 0.02
C TRP A 351 21.82 53.74 -0.66
N THR A 352 22.79 53.18 0.08
CA THR A 352 23.51 51.98 -0.37
C THR A 352 22.64 50.75 -0.17
N ASP A 353 22.90 49.69 -0.94
CA ASP A 353 22.20 48.41 -0.78
C ASP A 353 22.35 47.84 0.63
N GLY A 354 23.54 48.02 1.23
CA GLY A 354 23.82 47.68 2.63
C GLY A 354 22.86 48.33 3.62
N ASN A 355 22.51 49.61 3.43
CA ASN A 355 21.59 50.30 4.34
C ASN A 355 20.19 49.70 4.28
N ILE A 356 19.70 49.39 3.09
CA ILE A 356 18.39 48.75 2.90
C ILE A 356 18.41 47.35 3.55
N TYR A 357 19.46 46.57 3.30
CA TYR A 357 19.63 45.25 3.90
C TYR A 357 19.69 45.29 5.44
N HIS A 358 20.38 46.28 6.01
CA HIS A 358 20.49 46.46 7.46
C HIS A 358 19.14 46.75 8.11
N VAL A 359 18.35 47.64 7.52
CA VAL A 359 17.01 47.97 8.02
C VAL A 359 16.08 46.76 7.96
N ILE A 360 16.12 45.97 6.88
CA ILE A 360 15.34 44.72 6.82
C ILE A 360 15.81 43.73 7.90
N THR A 361 17.11 43.67 8.16
CA THR A 361 17.70 42.72 9.11
C THR A 361 17.43 43.11 10.56
N ASN A 362 17.63 44.37 10.94
CA ASN A 362 17.54 44.83 12.34
C ASN A 362 16.22 45.52 12.68
N GLY A 363 15.44 45.93 11.69
CA GLY A 363 14.34 46.85 11.87
C GLY A 363 14.82 48.30 12.03
N GLN A 364 13.89 49.24 11.96
CA GLN A 364 14.15 50.66 12.21
C GLN A 364 12.85 51.34 12.65
N ASN A 365 12.91 52.13 13.72
CA ASN A 365 11.75 52.78 14.33
C ASN A 365 10.64 51.74 14.65
N VAL A 366 9.49 51.85 13.98
CA VAL A 366 8.32 50.96 14.15
C VAL A 366 8.45 49.69 13.30
N MET A 367 9.38 49.65 12.32
CA MET A 367 9.62 48.47 11.50
C MET A 367 10.37 47.40 12.32
N SER A 368 9.78 46.22 12.44
CA SER A 368 10.38 45.08 13.14
C SER A 368 11.56 44.46 12.37
N SER A 369 12.39 43.71 13.09
CA SER A 369 13.44 42.90 12.49
C SER A 369 12.84 41.69 11.77
N TYR A 370 13.23 41.49 10.50
CA TYR A 370 12.87 40.31 9.73
C TYR A 370 13.98 39.24 9.71
N ALA A 371 15.00 39.37 10.58
CA ALA A 371 16.17 38.48 10.61
C ALA A 371 15.80 36.99 10.78
N LYS A 372 14.72 36.72 11.53
CA LYS A 372 14.23 35.37 11.84
C LYS A 372 13.25 34.82 10.80
N GLN A 373 12.63 35.70 9.99
CA GLN A 373 11.55 35.32 9.07
C GLN A 373 12.01 35.20 7.63
N ILE A 374 13.03 35.97 7.23
CA ILE A 374 13.56 36.02 5.87
C ILE A 374 15.02 35.57 5.92
N SER A 375 15.44 34.70 5.00
CA SER A 375 16.85 34.25 4.94
C SER A 375 17.80 35.39 4.54
N ARG A 376 19.10 35.23 4.77
CA ARG A 376 20.11 36.24 4.36
C ARG A 376 20.03 36.54 2.87
N ASP A 377 19.99 35.52 2.03
CA ASP A 377 20.02 35.69 0.58
C ASP A 377 18.68 36.23 0.08
N ASP A 378 17.54 35.82 0.67
CA ASP A 378 16.23 36.39 0.34
C ASP A 378 16.15 37.89 0.69
N ARG A 379 16.78 38.33 1.80
CA ARG A 379 16.87 39.77 2.12
C ARG A 379 17.68 40.53 1.07
N TRP A 380 18.78 39.97 0.56
CA TRP A 380 19.55 40.57 -0.53
C TRP A 380 18.79 40.56 -1.87
N ALA A 381 18.02 39.52 -2.14
CA ALA A 381 17.15 39.45 -3.31
C ALA A 381 16.04 40.53 -3.26
N ILE A 382 15.46 40.77 -2.06
CA ILE A 382 14.51 41.87 -1.85
C ILE A 382 15.16 43.21 -2.19
N VAL A 383 16.42 43.46 -1.81
CA VAL A 383 17.12 44.71 -2.16
C VAL A 383 17.18 44.91 -3.67
N HIS A 384 17.54 43.88 -4.45
CA HIS A 384 17.53 43.94 -5.91
C HIS A 384 16.14 44.27 -6.47
N TYR A 385 15.09 43.66 -5.92
CA TYR A 385 13.73 43.96 -6.34
C TYR A 385 13.30 45.40 -5.97
N ILE A 386 13.71 45.91 -4.80
CA ILE A 386 13.48 47.32 -4.42
C ILE A 386 14.15 48.25 -5.44
N ARG A 387 15.37 47.94 -5.91
CA ARG A 387 16.04 48.71 -6.96
C ARG A 387 15.28 48.67 -8.28
N ALA A 388 14.79 47.49 -8.67
CA ALA A 388 13.97 47.34 -9.87
C ALA A 388 12.65 48.14 -9.75
N LEU A 389 12.01 48.15 -8.58
CA LEU A 389 10.83 48.97 -8.30
C LEU A 389 11.15 50.47 -8.37
N GLN A 390 12.24 50.92 -7.74
CA GLN A 390 12.68 52.32 -7.83
C GLN A 390 12.93 52.74 -9.27
N ARG A 391 13.53 51.87 -10.10
CA ARG A 391 13.77 52.13 -11.52
C ARG A 391 12.48 52.11 -12.35
N SER A 392 11.56 51.19 -12.08
CA SER A 392 10.30 51.08 -12.84
C SER A 392 9.34 52.25 -12.58
N GLN A 393 9.35 52.80 -11.37
CA GLN A 393 8.53 53.97 -11.02
C GLN A 393 9.19 55.29 -11.41
N ASN A 394 10.51 55.31 -11.64
CA ASN A 394 11.29 56.48 -12.08
C ASN A 394 12.14 56.14 -13.31
N ALA A 395 11.49 55.62 -14.36
CA ALA A 395 12.16 55.30 -15.61
C ALA A 395 12.76 56.57 -16.22
N LYS A 396 13.99 56.49 -16.73
CA LYS A 396 14.68 57.58 -17.42
C LYS A 396 14.59 57.35 -18.91
N ASP A 397 14.70 58.41 -19.71
CA ASP A 397 14.73 58.30 -21.18
C ASP A 397 15.86 57.36 -21.66
N SER A 398 16.94 57.23 -20.88
CA SER A 398 18.04 56.30 -21.15
C SER A 398 17.67 54.81 -21.00
N ASP A 399 16.49 54.47 -20.48
CA ASP A 399 15.99 53.08 -20.39
C ASP A 399 15.19 52.66 -21.64
N LEU A 400 14.86 53.60 -22.53
CA LEU A 400 14.11 53.36 -23.76
C LEU A 400 15.00 53.04 -24.97
N ASN A 401 16.31 53.26 -24.84
CA ASN A 401 17.36 53.00 -25.83
C ASN A 401 18.30 51.91 -25.31
#